data_AF-A0A1I8B8M6-F1
#
_entry.id   AF-A0A1I8B8M6-F1
#
_cell.length_a   1.000
_cell.length_b   1.000
_cell.length_c   1.000
_cell.angle_alpha   90.00
_cell.angle_beta   90.00
_cell.angle_gamma   90.00
#
_symmetry.space_group_name_H-M   'P 1'
#
loop_
_entity.id
_entity.type
_entity.pdbx_description
1 polymer ?
#
loop_
_entity_poly.entity_id
_entity_poly.type
_entity_poly.pdbx_seq_one_letter_code
_entity_poly.pdbx_strand_id
1 'polypeptide(L)'
;MSNEFDENIPSTSSGTFLQNSNNVVVQVLESDEAVGSDEYLTPADVLRELTQAFLNESASPKLLPEKLDLVDKMLLQKNLIERIMERNPNKKSLACSLHKMELCRIEYLINSYLRLRLQKIEQNPAQSLQDHSERLKNALAKYKAGKSLDSIQAELLDAREVKFAQKLLNANSALFDDSFLKQIPASMKWLPIVSNSSENDSIRVFIEVLKDGLEDIPIQNMADPNSEILLKLEKGSRHFLPFSCIQHLLERSDICLL
;
A
#
# COMPACT_ATOMS: atom_id res chain seq x y z
N MET A 1 23.82 52.37 -20.87
CA MET A 1 23.91 50.95 -21.25
C MET A 1 23.03 50.18 -20.31
N SER A 2 21.87 49.80 -20.83
CA SER A 2 20.85 48.95 -20.19
C SER A 2 21.36 47.51 -20.10
N ASN A 3 20.87 46.78 -19.10
CA ASN A 3 20.68 45.31 -19.02
C ASN A 3 20.10 45.08 -17.61
N GLU A 4 18.80 45.22 -17.40
CA GLU A 4 17.75 44.19 -17.60
C GLU A 4 18.03 42.88 -16.84
N PHE A 5 17.28 42.78 -15.74
CA PHE A 5 16.84 41.61 -15.00
C PHE A 5 16.51 40.40 -15.88
N ASP A 6 16.91 39.21 -15.42
CA ASP A 6 16.09 38.00 -15.55
C ASP A 6 16.46 36.98 -14.46
N GLU A 7 15.94 37.20 -13.25
CA GLU A 7 15.78 36.13 -12.25
C GLU A 7 14.43 35.46 -12.51
N ASN A 8 14.44 34.33 -13.22
CA ASN A 8 13.28 33.46 -13.37
C ASN A 8 13.58 32.11 -12.74
N ILE A 9 13.49 32.03 -11.41
CA ILE A 9 13.37 30.76 -10.68
C ILE A 9 11.87 30.53 -10.47
N PRO A 10 11.27 29.47 -11.02
CA PRO A 10 9.86 29.21 -10.80
C PRO A 10 9.67 28.74 -9.35
N SER A 11 9.04 29.59 -8.53
CA SER A 11 8.49 29.21 -7.24
C SER A 11 7.26 28.32 -7.45
N THR A 12 7.48 27.06 -7.80
CA THR A 12 6.40 26.07 -7.88
C THR A 12 6.09 25.61 -6.46
N SER A 13 5.00 26.14 -5.90
CA SER A 13 4.41 25.61 -4.67
C SER A 13 4.07 24.12 -4.85
N SER A 14 4.86 23.22 -4.26
CA SER A 14 4.71 21.77 -4.40
C SER A 14 3.34 21.23 -3.96
N GLY A 15 2.57 22.02 -3.20
CA GLY A 15 1.22 21.69 -2.76
C GLY A 15 0.14 21.79 -3.86
N THR A 16 0.30 22.64 -4.88
CA THR A 16 -0.73 22.80 -5.93
C THR A 16 -0.60 21.77 -7.05
N PHE A 17 0.60 21.23 -7.28
CA PHE A 17 0.83 20.25 -8.35
C PHE A 17 0.24 18.86 -8.04
N LEU A 18 0.17 18.49 -6.75
CA LEU A 18 -0.42 17.22 -6.30
C LEU A 18 -1.96 17.27 -6.35
N GLN A 19 -2.58 18.41 -6.03
CA GLN A 19 -4.04 18.55 -6.01
C GLN A 19 -4.66 18.48 -7.41
N ASN A 20 -4.04 19.11 -8.42
CA ASN A 20 -4.57 19.10 -9.78
C ASN A 20 -4.40 17.75 -10.50
N SER A 21 -3.37 16.99 -10.13
CA SER A 21 -3.13 15.66 -10.69
C SER A 21 -4.18 14.64 -10.22
N ASN A 22 -4.59 14.74 -8.95
CA ASN A 22 -5.53 13.80 -8.35
C ASN A 22 -6.96 13.97 -8.89
N ASN A 23 -7.39 15.20 -9.17
CA ASN A 23 -8.76 15.47 -9.64
C ASN A 23 -9.03 14.90 -11.04
N VAL A 24 -8.03 14.93 -11.93
CA VAL A 24 -8.17 14.37 -13.29
C VAL A 24 -8.11 12.84 -13.28
N VAL A 25 -7.31 12.25 -12.39
CA VAL A 25 -7.18 10.79 -12.31
C VAL A 25 -8.42 10.14 -11.69
N VAL A 26 -9.01 10.75 -10.65
CA VAL A 26 -10.26 10.27 -10.05
C VAL A 26 -11.43 10.31 -11.06
N GLN A 27 -11.51 11.34 -11.91
CA GLN A 27 -12.57 11.47 -12.92
C GLN A 27 -12.45 10.48 -14.09
N VAL A 28 -11.26 9.95 -14.38
CA VAL A 28 -11.04 8.98 -15.47
C VAL A 28 -11.33 7.55 -15.02
N LEU A 29 -11.25 7.27 -13.70
CA LEU A 29 -11.50 5.95 -13.14
C LEU A 29 -12.99 5.65 -12.87
N GLU A 30 -13.87 6.66 -12.90
CA GLU A 30 -15.31 6.49 -12.64
C GLU A 30 -16.13 6.03 -13.87
N SER A 31 -15.54 5.95 -15.07
CA SER A 31 -16.31 5.74 -16.31
C SER A 31 -16.23 4.36 -16.97
N ASP A 32 -15.50 3.40 -16.41
CA ASP A 32 -15.50 2.02 -16.94
C ASP A 32 -16.09 1.05 -15.90
N GLU A 33 -17.35 0.66 -16.09
CA GLU A 33 -17.91 -0.55 -15.48
C GLU A 33 -17.11 -1.76 -15.99
N ALA A 34 -16.01 -2.07 -15.31
CA ALA A 34 -15.18 -3.21 -15.60
C ALA A 34 -15.92 -4.48 -15.16
N VAL A 35 -16.44 -5.20 -16.15
CA VAL A 35 -16.83 -6.61 -16.06
C VAL A 35 -15.58 -7.43 -15.76
N GLY A 36 -15.14 -7.40 -14.51
CA GLY A 36 -14.08 -8.25 -13.97
C GLY A 36 -14.66 -9.61 -13.63
N SER A 37 -13.94 -10.67 -14.00
CA SER A 37 -14.23 -12.05 -13.64
C SER A 37 -14.35 -12.19 -12.12
N ASP A 38 -15.58 -12.06 -11.61
CA ASP A 38 -15.95 -12.38 -10.24
C ASP A 38 -15.90 -13.91 -10.12
N GLU A 39 -14.69 -14.45 -10.08
CA GLU A 39 -14.47 -15.79 -9.53
C GLU A 39 -15.13 -15.75 -8.15
N TYR A 40 -16.21 -16.52 -7.98
CA TYR A 40 -17.03 -16.50 -6.77
C TYR A 40 -16.17 -16.79 -5.54
N LEU A 41 -15.60 -15.74 -4.95
CA LEU A 41 -14.69 -15.87 -3.83
C LEU A 41 -15.53 -16.20 -2.60
N THR A 42 -15.34 -17.39 -2.04
CA THR A 42 -16.10 -17.79 -0.86
C THR A 42 -15.67 -16.96 0.35
N PRO A 43 -16.52 -16.78 1.38
CA PRO A 43 -16.11 -16.07 2.59
C PRO A 43 -14.85 -16.65 3.25
N ALA A 44 -14.62 -17.96 3.12
CA ALA A 44 -13.42 -18.61 3.62
C ALA A 44 -12.16 -18.20 2.82
N ASP A 45 -12.30 -18.05 1.50
CA ASP A 45 -11.21 -17.57 0.64
C ASP A 45 -10.86 -16.11 0.91
N VAL A 46 -11.87 -15.24 1.06
CA VAL A 46 -11.63 -13.83 1.43
C VAL A 46 -10.89 -13.75 2.78
N LEU A 47 -11.28 -14.58 3.76
CA LEU A 47 -10.60 -14.61 5.06
C LEU A 47 -9.13 -15.06 4.93
N ARG A 48 -8.87 -16.09 4.11
CA ARG A 48 -7.52 -16.59 3.83
C ARG A 48 -6.67 -15.51 3.15
N GLU A 49 -7.21 -14.83 2.15
CA GLU A 49 -6.50 -13.77 1.43
C GLU A 49 -6.26 -12.54 2.30
N LEU A 50 -7.23 -12.14 3.13
CA LEU A 50 -7.05 -11.06 4.09
C LEU A 50 -6.00 -11.40 5.14
N THR A 51 -5.97 -12.66 5.61
CA THR A 51 -4.92 -13.13 6.53
C THR A 51 -3.55 -13.05 5.88
N GLN A 52 -3.44 -13.46 4.62
CA GLN A 52 -2.18 -13.38 3.87
C GLN A 52 -1.75 -11.92 3.63
N ALA A 53 -2.69 -11.05 3.27
CA ALA A 53 -2.44 -9.62 3.10
C ALA A 53 -1.96 -8.99 4.42
N PHE A 54 -2.54 -9.38 5.55
CA PHE A 54 -2.10 -8.95 6.87
C PHE A 54 -0.67 -9.41 7.18
N LEU A 55 -0.35 -10.68 6.97
CA LEU A 55 1.00 -11.21 7.20
C LEU A 55 2.03 -10.50 6.31
N ASN A 56 1.72 -10.36 5.02
CA ASN A 56 2.57 -9.64 4.08
C ASN A 56 2.78 -8.18 4.50
N GLU A 57 1.72 -7.47 4.88
CA GLU A 57 1.85 -6.10 5.35
C GLU A 57 2.71 -6.06 6.63
N SER A 58 2.56 -7.02 7.55
CA SER A 58 3.29 -7.05 8.83
C SER A 58 4.79 -7.30 8.69
N ALA A 59 5.18 -8.13 7.74
CA ALA A 59 6.58 -8.47 7.48
C ALA A 59 7.24 -7.54 6.45
N SER A 60 6.46 -6.74 5.72
CA SER A 60 6.98 -5.81 4.72
C SER A 60 7.50 -4.51 5.37
N PRO A 61 8.73 -4.06 5.05
CA PRO A 61 9.23 -2.76 5.50
C PRO A 61 8.56 -1.59 4.79
N LYS A 62 8.05 -1.79 3.57
CA LYS A 62 7.35 -0.77 2.77
C LYS A 62 5.84 -1.00 2.79
N LEU A 63 5.08 0.05 2.47
CA LEU A 63 3.63 -0.06 2.26
C LEU A 63 3.36 -0.89 1.01
N LEU A 64 2.49 -1.89 1.13
CA LEU A 64 2.08 -2.74 0.01
C LEU A 64 0.83 -2.19 -0.70
N PRO A 65 0.51 -2.66 -1.93
CA PRO A 65 -0.75 -2.32 -2.61
C PRO A 65 -1.96 -2.59 -1.72
N GLU A 66 -2.98 -1.73 -1.78
CA GLU A 66 -4.15 -1.89 -0.94
C GLU A 66 -4.96 -3.15 -1.29
N LYS A 67 -5.58 -3.72 -0.26
CA LYS A 67 -6.53 -4.83 -0.38
C LYS A 67 -7.81 -4.53 0.42
N LEU A 68 -8.25 -3.27 0.42
CA LEU A 68 -9.42 -2.86 1.20
C LEU A 68 -10.73 -3.46 0.71
N ASP A 69 -10.82 -3.89 -0.55
CA ASP A 69 -11.97 -4.69 -1.03
C ASP A 69 -12.17 -5.97 -0.20
N LEU A 70 -11.09 -6.67 0.18
CA LEU A 70 -11.18 -7.84 1.07
C LEU A 70 -11.70 -7.46 2.45
N VAL A 71 -11.32 -6.27 2.95
CA VAL A 71 -11.81 -5.74 4.22
C VAL A 71 -13.29 -5.44 4.14
N ASP A 72 -13.75 -4.78 3.08
CA ASP A 72 -15.14 -4.40 2.89
C ASP A 72 -16.02 -5.67 2.75
N LYS A 73 -15.58 -6.68 1.99
CA LYS A 73 -16.20 -8.01 1.90
C LYS A 73 -16.30 -8.70 3.27
N MET A 74 -15.24 -8.66 4.08
CA MET A 74 -15.25 -9.26 5.43
C MET A 74 -16.11 -8.50 6.43
N LEU A 75 -16.18 -7.18 6.34
CA LEU A 75 -17.10 -6.37 7.16
C LEU A 75 -18.55 -6.69 6.83
N LEU A 76 -18.91 -6.86 5.56
CA LEU A 76 -20.24 -7.32 5.17
C LEU A 76 -20.58 -8.68 5.77
N GLN A 77 -19.65 -9.65 5.70
CA GLN A 77 -19.83 -10.98 6.26
C GLN A 77 -19.95 -10.96 7.79
N LYS A 78 -19.12 -10.17 8.48
CA LYS A 78 -19.20 -9.95 9.94
C LYS A 78 -20.59 -9.45 10.34
N ASN A 79 -21.06 -8.38 9.67
CA ASN A 79 -22.36 -7.76 9.95
C ASN A 79 -23.53 -8.74 9.69
N LEU A 80 -23.42 -9.59 8.68
CA LEU A 80 -24.42 -10.62 8.39
C LEU A 80 -24.53 -11.63 9.55
N ILE A 81 -23.39 -12.15 10.03
CA ILE A 81 -23.35 -13.11 11.14
C ILE A 81 -23.89 -12.46 12.42
N GLU A 82 -23.53 -11.21 12.70
CA GLU A 82 -24.06 -10.47 13.85
C GLU A 82 -25.59 -10.39 13.83
N ARG A 83 -26.18 -10.00 12.70
CA ARG A 83 -27.65 -9.93 12.55
C ARG A 83 -28.32 -11.30 12.71
N ILE A 84 -27.70 -12.37 12.20
CA ILE A 84 -28.21 -13.74 12.38
C ILE A 84 -28.21 -14.10 13.87
N MET A 85 -27.13 -13.76 14.59
CA MET A 85 -27.02 -14.03 16.03
C MET A 85 -27.99 -13.21 16.88
N GLU A 86 -28.25 -11.96 16.52
CA GLU A 86 -29.24 -11.12 17.20
C GLU A 86 -30.65 -11.71 17.13
N ARG A 87 -31.00 -12.27 15.97
CA ARG A 87 -32.30 -12.92 15.72
C ARG A 87 -32.43 -14.30 16.34
N ASN A 88 -31.32 -14.94 16.71
CA ASN A 88 -31.34 -16.28 17.29
C ASN A 88 -31.92 -16.24 18.72
N PRO A 89 -33.02 -16.97 18.99
CA PRO A 89 -33.64 -16.98 20.32
C PRO A 89 -32.77 -17.71 21.36
N ASN A 90 -31.98 -18.69 20.93
CA ASN A 90 -31.14 -19.50 21.81
C ASN A 90 -29.71 -18.93 21.97
N LYS A 91 -29.61 -17.77 22.64
CA LYS A 91 -28.35 -17.05 22.85
C LYS A 91 -27.31 -17.79 23.70
N LYS A 92 -27.71 -18.83 24.44
CA LYS A 92 -26.84 -19.65 25.29
C LYS A 92 -26.32 -20.90 24.60
N SER A 93 -26.69 -21.14 23.33
CA SER A 93 -26.19 -22.28 22.56
C SER A 93 -24.68 -22.21 22.34
N LEU A 94 -24.03 -23.37 22.32
CA LEU A 94 -22.60 -23.48 21.98
C LEU A 94 -22.30 -22.85 20.61
N ALA A 95 -23.18 -23.03 19.63
CA ALA A 95 -23.06 -22.42 18.30
C ALA A 95 -22.98 -20.89 18.37
N CYS A 96 -23.84 -20.23 19.18
CA CYS A 96 -23.75 -18.79 19.39
C CYS A 96 -22.40 -18.38 20.01
N SER A 97 -21.89 -19.14 20.98
CA SER A 97 -20.57 -18.86 21.57
C SER A 97 -19.43 -18.98 20.56
N LEU A 98 -19.47 -19.99 19.68
CA LEU A 98 -18.49 -20.18 18.62
C LEU A 98 -18.52 -19.04 17.59
N HIS A 99 -19.71 -18.60 17.17
CA HIS A 99 -19.82 -17.45 16.27
C HIS A 99 -19.31 -16.16 16.91
N LYS A 100 -19.54 -15.93 18.22
CA LYS A 100 -18.96 -14.76 18.92
C LYS A 100 -17.43 -14.79 18.90
N MET A 101 -16.85 -15.96 19.18
CA MET A 101 -15.40 -16.13 19.16
C MET A 101 -14.83 -15.82 17.77
N GLU A 102 -15.49 -16.29 16.71
CA GLU A 102 -15.04 -16.04 15.35
C GLU A 102 -15.20 -14.59 14.92
N LEU A 103 -16.30 -13.92 15.31
CA LEU A 103 -16.47 -12.48 15.10
C LEU A 103 -15.34 -11.68 15.73
N CYS A 104 -14.94 -12.00 16.97
CA CYS A 104 -13.81 -11.35 17.62
C CYS A 104 -12.49 -11.57 16.87
N ARG A 105 -12.26 -12.76 16.32
CA ARG A 105 -11.06 -13.08 15.54
C ARG A 105 -11.00 -12.29 14.23
N ILE A 106 -12.13 -12.22 13.51
CA ILE A 106 -12.25 -11.44 12.27
C ILE A 106 -12.06 -9.95 12.54
N GLU A 107 -12.69 -9.43 13.60
CA GLU A 107 -12.55 -8.04 13.99
C GLU A 107 -11.11 -7.68 14.37
N TYR A 108 -10.42 -8.55 15.12
CA TYR A 108 -9.01 -8.38 15.42
C TYR A 108 -8.16 -8.33 14.14
N LEU A 109 -8.40 -9.23 13.19
CA LEU A 109 -7.66 -9.29 11.93
C LEU A 109 -7.84 -8.00 11.11
N ILE A 110 -9.09 -7.57 10.90
CA ILE A 110 -9.41 -6.34 10.16
C ILE A 110 -8.73 -5.13 10.82
N ASN A 111 -8.91 -4.97 12.13
CA ASN A 111 -8.35 -3.84 12.86
C ASN A 111 -6.82 -3.85 12.83
N SER A 112 -6.19 -5.02 12.94
CA SER A 112 -4.73 -5.14 12.92
C SER A 112 -4.17 -4.78 11.54
N TYR A 113 -4.80 -5.23 10.47
CA TYR A 113 -4.43 -4.88 9.10
C TYR A 113 -4.54 -3.37 8.84
N LEU A 114 -5.69 -2.76 9.18
CA LEU A 114 -5.91 -1.34 8.97
C LEU A 114 -4.96 -0.47 9.80
N ARG A 115 -4.75 -0.81 11.09
CA ARG A 115 -3.82 -0.06 11.96
C ARG A 115 -2.40 -0.08 11.42
N LEU A 116 -1.94 -1.23 10.94
CA LEU A 116 -0.60 -1.38 10.41
C LEU A 116 -0.40 -0.52 9.15
N ARG A 117 -1.36 -0.53 8.23
CA ARG A 117 -1.33 0.33 7.05
C ARG A 117 -1.30 1.81 7.42
N LEU A 118 -2.21 2.23 8.30
CA LEU A 118 -2.25 3.61 8.78
C LEU A 118 -0.94 4.03 9.45
N GLN A 119 -0.32 3.16 10.25
CA GLN A 119 0.97 3.42 10.88
C GLN A 119 2.08 3.64 9.84
N LYS A 120 2.13 2.84 8.77
CA LYS A 120 3.10 3.03 7.68
C LYS A 120 2.87 4.33 6.91
N ILE A 121 1.60 4.69 6.67
CA ILE A 121 1.24 5.96 6.02
C ILE A 121 1.61 7.15 6.92
N GLU A 122 1.40 7.02 8.24
CA GLU A 122 1.70 8.08 9.22
C GLU A 122 3.20 8.35 9.35
N GLN A 123 4.05 7.32 9.19
CA GLN A 123 5.51 7.49 9.22
C GLN A 123 6.01 8.44 8.14
N ASN A 124 5.42 8.41 6.94
CA ASN A 124 5.81 9.30 5.86
C ASN A 124 4.68 9.57 4.86
N PRO A 125 3.70 10.43 5.21
CA PRO A 125 2.52 10.65 4.38
C PRO A 125 2.85 11.31 3.04
N ALA A 126 3.90 12.15 2.99
CA ALA A 126 4.33 12.80 1.76
C ALA A 126 4.90 11.80 0.76
N GLN A 127 5.76 10.88 1.22
CA GLN A 127 6.30 9.81 0.38
C GLN A 127 5.19 8.86 -0.10
N SER A 128 4.27 8.44 0.79
CA SER A 128 3.16 7.56 0.39
C SER A 128 2.28 8.17 -0.71
N LEU A 129 1.97 9.47 -0.63
CA LEU A 129 1.21 10.18 -1.65
C LEU A 129 2.00 10.32 -2.97
N GLN A 130 3.31 10.57 -2.88
CA GLN A 130 4.17 10.63 -4.05
C GLN A 130 4.24 9.27 -4.76
N ASP A 131 4.58 8.20 -4.03
CA ASP A 131 4.68 6.83 -4.54
C ASP A 131 3.35 6.39 -5.19
N HIS A 132 2.21 6.71 -4.56
CA HIS A 132 0.88 6.48 -5.11
C HIS A 132 0.68 7.19 -6.46
N SER A 133 1.00 8.49 -6.52
CA SER A 133 0.84 9.29 -7.73
C SER A 133 1.75 8.81 -8.88
N GLU A 134 2.96 8.36 -8.56
CA GLU A 134 3.92 7.84 -9.53
C GLU A 134 3.47 6.48 -10.09
N ARG A 135 3.00 5.58 -9.23
CA ARG A 135 2.41 4.30 -9.66
C ARG A 135 1.22 4.50 -10.60
N LEU A 136 0.30 5.41 -10.26
CA LEU A 136 -0.85 5.74 -11.12
C LEU A 136 -0.41 6.33 -12.46
N LYS A 137 0.54 7.29 -12.48
CA LYS A 137 1.10 7.84 -13.73
C LYS A 137 1.72 6.75 -14.60
N ASN A 138 2.48 5.84 -14.00
CA ASN A 138 3.11 4.72 -14.71
C ASN A 138 2.06 3.74 -15.27
N ALA A 139 0.99 3.45 -14.53
CA ALA A 139 -0.13 2.64 -15.00
C ALA A 139 -0.85 3.30 -16.19
N LEU A 140 -1.15 4.60 -16.09
CA LEU A 140 -1.78 5.36 -17.18
C LEU A 140 -0.88 5.43 -18.43
N ALA A 141 0.43 5.55 -18.26
CA ALA A 141 1.38 5.52 -19.38
C ALA A 141 1.39 4.15 -20.08
N LYS A 142 1.33 3.05 -19.32
CA LYS A 142 1.22 1.68 -19.88
C LYS A 142 -0.10 1.47 -20.61
N TYR A 143 -1.21 1.97 -20.08
CA TYR A 143 -2.52 1.91 -20.72
C TYR A 143 -2.52 2.64 -22.06
N LYS A 144 -2.00 3.87 -22.10
CA LYS A 144 -1.86 4.65 -23.36
C LYS A 144 -0.95 3.96 -24.39
N ALA A 145 -0.01 3.13 -23.95
CA ALA A 145 0.86 2.33 -24.81
C ALA A 145 0.21 1.02 -25.31
N GLY A 146 -1.10 0.82 -25.09
CA GLY A 146 -1.87 -0.33 -25.60
C GLY A 146 -1.66 -1.63 -24.83
N LYS A 147 -1.08 -1.58 -23.62
CA LYS A 147 -0.99 -2.75 -22.73
C LYS A 147 -2.23 -2.84 -21.83
N SER A 148 -2.69 -4.07 -21.57
CA SER A 148 -3.82 -4.32 -20.66
C SER A 148 -3.58 -3.65 -19.30
N LEU A 149 -4.63 -3.02 -18.76
CA LEU A 149 -4.63 -2.44 -17.44
C LEU A 149 -4.90 -3.55 -16.41
N ASP A 150 -3.86 -4.05 -15.75
CA ASP A 150 -4.05 -4.84 -14.52
C ASP A 150 -4.42 -3.86 -13.39
N SER A 151 -5.68 -3.39 -13.37
CA SER A 151 -6.11 -2.24 -12.56
C SER A 151 -5.90 -2.43 -11.06
N ILE A 152 -5.93 -3.68 -10.57
CA ILE A 152 -5.88 -4.05 -9.15
C ILE A 152 -4.47 -3.92 -8.54
N GLN A 153 -3.42 -3.74 -9.34
CA GLN A 153 -2.03 -3.70 -8.86
C GLN A 153 -1.40 -2.31 -8.94
N ALA A 154 -2.08 -1.35 -9.59
CA ALA A 154 -1.58 0.00 -9.77
C ALA A 154 -1.81 0.88 -8.55
N GLU A 155 -2.91 0.66 -7.84
CA GLU A 155 -3.27 1.42 -6.65
C GLU A 155 -2.41 0.96 -5.46
N LEU A 156 -1.86 1.94 -4.74
CA LEU A 156 -1.07 1.73 -3.51
C LEU A 156 -1.82 2.13 -2.24
N LEU A 157 -2.70 3.11 -2.38
CA LEU A 157 -3.53 3.67 -1.34
C LEU A 157 -4.95 3.69 -1.86
N ASP A 158 -5.90 3.30 -1.02
CA ASP A 158 -7.32 3.50 -1.28
C ASP A 158 -7.70 4.99 -1.15
N ALA A 159 -8.81 5.40 -1.76
CA ALA A 159 -9.34 6.77 -1.65
C ALA A 159 -9.50 7.26 -0.20
N ARG A 160 -9.88 6.37 0.74
CA ARG A 160 -9.97 6.67 2.18
C ARG A 160 -8.59 6.98 2.77
N GLU A 161 -7.59 6.22 2.37
CA GLU A 161 -6.20 6.37 2.82
C GLU A 161 -5.55 7.63 2.24
N VAL A 162 -5.81 7.94 0.96
CA VAL A 162 -5.36 9.19 0.31
C VAL A 162 -5.91 10.40 1.07
N LYS A 163 -7.20 10.38 1.41
CA LYS A 163 -7.83 11.46 2.18
C LYS A 163 -7.22 11.59 3.58
N PHE A 164 -6.91 10.47 4.24
CA PHE A 164 -6.23 10.46 5.53
C PHE A 164 -4.82 11.05 5.43
N ALA A 165 -4.00 10.60 4.48
CA ALA A 165 -2.64 11.08 4.27
C ALA A 165 -2.62 12.59 3.95
N GLN A 166 -3.52 13.06 3.09
CA GLN A 166 -3.64 14.49 2.77
C GLN A 166 -4.03 15.32 4.00
N LYS A 167 -4.98 14.82 4.80
CA LYS A 167 -5.40 15.51 6.03
C LYS A 167 -4.25 15.58 7.04
N LEU A 168 -3.50 14.49 7.20
CA LEU A 168 -2.33 14.43 8.09
C LEU A 168 -1.24 15.41 7.62
N LEU A 169 -0.93 15.43 6.32
CA LEU A 169 0.06 16.34 5.76
C LEU A 169 -0.31 17.81 5.96
N ASN A 170 -1.59 18.16 5.74
CA ASN A 170 -2.09 19.51 5.96
C ASN A 170 -2.02 19.91 7.45
N ALA A 171 -2.39 19.00 8.35
CA ALA A 171 -2.31 19.23 9.79
C ALA A 171 -0.85 19.43 10.25
N ASN A 172 0.08 18.61 9.77
CA ASN A 172 1.50 18.74 10.05
C ASN A 172 2.05 20.07 9.51
N SER A 173 1.67 20.46 8.30
CA SER A 173 2.10 21.74 7.70
C SER A 173 1.63 22.92 8.52
N ALA A 174 0.35 22.93 8.93
CA ALA A 174 -0.20 23.98 9.80
C ALA A 174 0.51 24.03 11.16
N LEU A 175 0.79 22.87 11.77
CA LEU A 175 1.55 22.80 13.02
C LEU A 175 2.97 23.34 12.86
N PHE A 176 3.67 22.99 11.79
CA PHE A 176 5.02 23.48 11.51
C PHE A 176 5.03 24.98 11.25
N ASP A 177 4.03 25.49 10.52
CA ASP A 177 3.81 26.91 10.28
C ASP A 177 3.64 27.69 11.57
N ASP A 178 2.79 27.20 12.47
CA ASP A 178 2.56 27.84 13.76
C ASP A 178 3.74 27.71 14.72
N SER A 179 4.48 26.60 14.67
CA SER A 179 5.56 26.31 15.60
C SER A 179 6.86 27.03 15.24
N PHE A 180 7.33 26.92 13.99
CA PHE A 180 8.68 27.39 13.64
C PHE A 180 8.83 27.97 12.22
N LEU A 181 8.03 27.58 11.22
CA LEU A 181 8.27 28.07 9.84
C LEU A 181 8.04 29.57 9.69
N LYS A 182 7.24 30.22 10.56
CA LYS A 182 7.12 31.68 10.61
C LYS A 182 8.44 32.39 10.95
N GLN A 183 9.31 31.75 11.74
CA GLN A 183 10.58 32.30 12.20
C GLN A 183 11.73 32.06 11.20
N ILE A 184 11.52 31.15 10.24
CA ILE A 184 12.51 30.79 9.23
C ILE A 184 12.45 31.79 8.05
N PRO A 185 13.61 32.26 7.54
CA PRO A 185 13.66 33.09 6.33
C PRO A 185 12.97 32.43 5.14
N ALA A 186 12.32 33.22 4.27
CA ALA A 186 11.52 32.72 3.16
C ALA A 186 12.27 31.75 2.21
N SER A 187 13.58 31.95 2.04
CA SER A 187 14.46 31.09 1.23
C SER A 187 14.65 29.67 1.80
N MET A 188 14.28 29.42 3.05
CA MET A 188 14.51 28.15 3.75
C MET A 188 13.18 27.51 4.24
N LYS A 189 12.02 28.04 3.84
CA LYS A 189 10.69 27.51 4.16
C LYS A 189 10.28 26.31 3.30
N TRP A 190 11.22 25.48 2.90
CA TRP A 190 10.94 24.28 2.13
C TRP A 190 11.21 23.06 3.02
N LEU A 191 10.23 22.17 3.12
CA LEU A 191 10.39 20.90 3.82
C LEU A 191 10.72 19.82 2.77
N PRO A 192 11.90 19.19 2.80
CA PRO A 192 12.18 18.05 1.93
C PRO A 192 11.22 16.91 2.23
N ILE A 193 10.73 16.25 1.18
CA ILE A 193 10.20 14.90 1.31
C ILE A 193 11.40 14.00 1.54
N VAL A 194 11.58 13.51 2.77
CA VAL A 194 12.65 12.56 3.08
C VAL A 194 12.20 11.21 2.51
N SER A 195 12.93 10.67 1.52
CA SER A 195 12.65 9.32 1.01
C SER A 195 13.39 8.30 1.87
N ASN A 196 12.65 7.43 2.57
CA ASN A 196 13.25 6.32 3.34
C ASN A 196 13.57 5.11 2.43
N SER A 197 13.68 5.30 1.11
CA SER A 197 13.82 4.22 0.14
C SER A 197 15.08 3.40 0.36
N SER A 198 16.23 4.05 0.56
CA SER A 198 17.53 3.37 0.72
C SER A 198 17.64 2.51 1.99
N GLU A 199 17.06 2.94 3.10
CA GLU A 199 17.06 2.15 4.34
C GLU A 199 16.17 0.92 4.19
N ASN A 200 14.99 1.10 3.59
CA ASN A 200 14.02 0.03 3.41
C ASN A 200 14.46 -1.03 2.38
N ASP A 201 15.29 -0.66 1.40
CA ASP A 201 15.80 -1.61 0.38
C ASP A 201 16.86 -2.58 0.92
N SER A 202 17.50 -2.23 2.03
CA SER A 202 18.50 -3.06 2.71
C SER A 202 17.88 -4.03 3.73
N ILE A 203 16.61 -3.82 4.09
CA ILE A 203 15.91 -4.67 5.05
C ILE A 203 15.66 -6.05 4.42
N ARG A 204 16.02 -7.09 5.18
CA ARG A 204 15.84 -8.48 4.78
C ARG A 204 14.61 -9.05 5.45
N VAL A 205 13.86 -9.86 4.71
CA VAL A 205 12.61 -10.48 5.16
C VAL A 205 12.65 -11.98 4.91
N PHE A 206 11.88 -12.73 5.70
CA PHE A 206 11.67 -14.15 5.45
C PHE A 206 10.56 -14.33 4.43
N ILE A 207 10.80 -15.19 3.45
CA ILE A 207 9.84 -15.52 2.40
C ILE A 207 9.60 -17.02 2.34
N GLU A 208 8.40 -17.39 1.91
CA GLU A 208 8.06 -18.74 1.50
C GLU A 208 7.55 -18.71 0.05
N VAL A 209 8.05 -19.63 -0.77
CA VAL A 209 7.77 -19.69 -2.20
C VAL A 209 6.51 -20.52 -2.44
N LEU A 210 5.49 -19.93 -3.07
CA LEU A 210 4.20 -20.59 -3.27
C LEU A 210 4.09 -21.29 -4.63
N LYS A 211 4.70 -20.71 -5.68
CA LYS A 211 4.62 -21.22 -7.06
C LYS A 211 5.95 -21.79 -7.54
N ASP A 212 5.86 -22.77 -8.44
CA ASP A 212 7.00 -23.36 -9.14
C ASP A 212 7.40 -22.52 -10.36
N GLY A 213 8.68 -22.57 -10.75
CA GLY A 213 9.16 -21.98 -12.02
C GLY A 213 9.40 -20.48 -11.96
N LEU A 214 9.78 -19.95 -10.80
CA LEU A 214 10.20 -18.55 -10.67
C LEU A 214 11.55 -18.31 -11.36
N GLU A 215 11.72 -17.09 -11.86
CA GLU A 215 12.98 -16.64 -12.43
C GLU A 215 14.07 -16.57 -11.35
N ASP A 216 15.33 -16.79 -11.76
CA ASP A 216 16.46 -16.69 -10.86
C ASP A 216 16.61 -15.24 -10.36
N ILE A 217 16.61 -15.05 -9.04
CA ILE A 217 16.68 -13.72 -8.44
C ILE A 217 18.15 -13.28 -8.34
N PRO A 218 18.54 -12.12 -8.90
CA PRO A 218 19.85 -11.55 -8.66
C PRO A 218 19.93 -10.96 -7.25
N ILE A 219 20.88 -11.45 -6.46
CA ILE A 219 21.17 -10.96 -5.11
C ILE A 219 22.61 -10.43 -5.09
N GLN A 220 22.81 -9.22 -4.57
CA GLN A 220 24.15 -8.68 -4.38
C GLN A 220 24.97 -9.57 -3.44
N ASN A 221 26.18 -9.94 -3.89
CA ASN A 221 27.11 -10.72 -3.10
C ASN A 221 27.71 -9.84 -1.99
N MET A 222 27.70 -10.35 -0.75
CA MET A 222 28.26 -9.63 0.40
C MET A 222 29.79 -9.55 0.36
N ALA A 223 30.46 -10.45 -0.36
CA ALA A 223 31.92 -10.44 -0.50
C ALA A 223 32.41 -9.44 -1.56
N ASP A 224 31.64 -9.26 -2.64
CA ASP A 224 32.00 -8.43 -3.79
C ASP A 224 30.76 -7.62 -4.24
N PRO A 225 30.68 -6.32 -3.90
CA PRO A 225 29.52 -5.46 -4.18
C PRO A 225 29.16 -5.33 -5.67
N ASN A 226 30.11 -5.62 -6.57
CA ASN A 226 29.90 -5.58 -8.02
C ASN A 226 29.48 -6.93 -8.61
N SER A 227 29.30 -7.97 -7.79
CA SER A 227 28.90 -9.30 -8.25
C SER A 227 27.50 -9.66 -7.75
N GLU A 228 26.72 -10.27 -8.63
CA GLU A 228 25.37 -10.74 -8.34
C GLU A 228 25.36 -12.28 -8.35
N ILE A 229 24.71 -12.86 -7.35
CA ILE A 229 24.45 -14.29 -7.24
C ILE A 229 23.02 -14.52 -7.69
N LEU A 230 22.84 -15.39 -8.68
CA LEU A 230 21.52 -15.84 -9.13
C LEU A 230 21.03 -16.96 -8.23
N LEU A 231 19.93 -16.71 -7.51
CA LEU A 231 19.33 -17.67 -6.59
C LEU A 231 18.06 -18.28 -7.18
N LYS A 232 18.05 -19.61 -7.24
CA LYS A 232 16.91 -20.42 -7.68
C LYS A 232 15.93 -20.60 -6.52
N LEU A 233 14.67 -20.23 -6.75
CA LEU A 233 13.58 -20.43 -5.79
C LEU A 233 12.79 -21.70 -6.13
N GLU A 234 12.85 -22.68 -5.24
CA GLU A 234 12.03 -23.89 -5.32
C GLU A 234 10.73 -23.70 -4.52
N LYS A 235 9.61 -24.29 -4.96
CA LYS A 235 8.35 -24.18 -4.21
C LYS A 235 8.43 -24.83 -2.84
N GLY A 236 7.81 -24.18 -1.86
CA GLY A 236 7.81 -24.59 -0.45
C GLY A 236 9.15 -24.33 0.26
N SER A 237 10.16 -23.81 -0.44
CA SER A 237 11.41 -23.40 0.20
C SER A 237 11.26 -22.04 0.87
N ARG A 238 12.03 -21.84 1.95
CA ARG A 238 12.05 -20.61 2.73
C ARG A 238 13.41 -19.94 2.61
N HIS A 239 13.39 -18.64 2.36
CA HIS A 239 14.62 -17.86 2.14
C HIS A 239 14.62 -16.58 2.97
N PHE A 240 15.81 -16.04 3.21
CA PHE A 240 16.00 -14.77 3.89
C PHE A 240 16.70 -13.80 2.96
N LEU A 241 15.93 -12.90 2.33
CA LEU A 241 16.38 -12.08 1.20
C LEU A 241 16.09 -10.59 1.43
N PRO A 242 16.85 -9.68 0.79
CA PRO A 242 16.50 -8.26 0.77
C PRO A 242 15.13 -8.03 0.13
N PHE A 243 14.34 -7.13 0.72
CA PHE A 243 12.97 -6.85 0.26
C PHE A 243 12.92 -6.29 -1.17
N SER A 244 13.94 -5.51 -1.56
CA SER A 244 14.05 -4.88 -2.88
C SER A 244 14.02 -5.89 -4.04
N CYS A 245 14.65 -7.04 -3.87
CA CYS A 245 14.73 -8.09 -4.91
C CYS A 245 13.39 -8.81 -5.14
N ILE A 246 12.53 -8.86 -4.12
CA ILE A 246 11.35 -9.74 -4.11
C ILE A 246 10.02 -8.99 -4.28
N GLN A 247 10.04 -7.65 -4.30
CA GLN A 247 8.84 -6.82 -4.34
C GLN A 247 7.94 -7.18 -5.54
N HIS A 248 8.52 -7.37 -6.72
CA HIS A 248 7.78 -7.72 -7.93
C HIS A 248 7.13 -9.11 -7.86
N LEU A 249 7.74 -10.07 -7.14
CA LEU A 249 7.18 -11.41 -6.93
C LEU A 249 6.04 -11.39 -5.92
N LEU A 250 6.14 -10.52 -4.91
CA LEU A 250 5.09 -10.32 -3.92
C LEU A 250 3.84 -9.72 -4.57
N GLU A 251 4.01 -8.74 -5.48
CA GLU A 251 2.91 -8.12 -6.21
C GLU A 251 2.19 -9.10 -7.15
N ARG A 252 2.89 -10.13 -7.66
CA ARG A 252 2.34 -11.23 -8.48
C ARG A 252 1.72 -12.37 -7.67
N SER A 253 1.75 -12.29 -6.34
CA SER A 253 1.32 -13.35 -5.42
C SER A 253 2.05 -14.69 -5.66
N ASP A 254 3.33 -14.64 -6.03
CA ASP A 254 4.17 -15.82 -6.27
C ASP A 254 4.86 -16.31 -5.00
N ILE A 255 5.00 -15.40 -4.03
CA ILE A 255 5.61 -15.63 -2.71
C ILE A 255 4.71 -15.07 -1.61
N CYS A 256 4.91 -15.53 -0.39
CA CYS A 256 4.39 -14.90 0.82
C CYS A 256 5.53 -14.50 1.76
N LEU A 257 5.28 -13.47 2.56
CA LEU A 257 6.16 -13.12 3.67
C LEU A 257 5.73 -13.88 4.92
N LEU A 258 6.72 -14.20 5.76
CA LEU A 258 6.56 -14.94 7.03
C LEU A 258 6.80 -14.04 8.24
#